data_AF-A0A1F8MTG3-F1
#
_entry.id   AF-A0A1F8MTG3-F1
#
_cell.length_a   1.000
_cell.length_b   1.000
_cell.length_c   1.000
_cell.angle_alpha   90.00
_cell.angle_beta   90.00
_cell.angle_gamma   90.00
#
_symmetry.space_group_name_H-M   'P 1'
#
loop_
_entity.id
_entity.type
_entity.pdbx_description
1 polymer ?
#
loop_
_entity_poly.entity_id
_entity_poly.type
_entity_poly.pdbx_seq_one_letter_code
_entity_poly.pdbx_strand_id
1 'polypeptide(L)'
;MQLISTLASGVKGAENGTAQIYVRGTSTRATYYTDFEAGTSIATGADVSLDSNGGAEIYVNQYVDVVVKDRNGSTVREFTEGKAAPNLEYIGQSFTGVDYTTGASATRKPVNLQTILDAWLTSAGAADFKVDLAGTNTLLSTALGNLAGYFFNVTGIAYRAVGDGTTDDTTAISAAIAAASAAGGGVVFFPKGTYRIASALSLPSNVSLLGVGPYSSVITIDHATASAIAPAGTAGNGFQFIRSIGITAAQANTGIGIDIPADTQLILENCYFGGANLYKLVWCTYNGSYIDIKNCVFEPGATAASAHCVVLSNQTVVGTTWGEVTGCVFQFSAAQASNQPCMLRVGGGSVTGCTFDASAITAAITARFISAGSGAGFGQAVRGCQFVGSATATTNAFWFPNDSELYENGNYLDGNMSAMYEVIAPFNGASDTSSFTGSREGRKTTVTNNIAAVTLESDQYGFIQLIRTAAAAQIINAPVITEGSYFTLFINNNQGVGSGNFTLSSTYFRQSTGVFAVAANNCRVLHFRAIAISTTIKWNLISDSGDMAV
;
A
#
# COMPACT_ATOMS: atom_id res chain seq x y z
N MET A 1 -15.67 -45.16 -14.66
CA MET A 1 -16.66 -45.91 -15.49
C MET A 1 -17.78 -46.46 -14.61
N GLN A 2 -18.74 -47.24 -15.11
CA GLN A 2 -19.73 -47.92 -14.29
C GLN A 2 -19.52 -49.44 -14.33
N LEU A 3 -19.51 -50.06 -13.14
CA LEU A 3 -19.52 -51.51 -13.00
C LEU A 3 -20.84 -52.10 -13.52
N ILE A 4 -20.78 -53.19 -14.29
CA ILE A 4 -21.97 -53.99 -14.59
C ILE A 4 -22.27 -54.85 -13.35
N SER A 5 -23.01 -54.26 -12.41
CA SER A 5 -23.26 -54.81 -11.07
C SER A 5 -23.91 -56.19 -11.14
N THR A 6 -24.74 -56.43 -12.15
CA THR A 6 -25.41 -57.72 -12.37
C THR A 6 -24.42 -58.84 -12.70
N LEU A 7 -23.38 -58.58 -13.51
CA LEU A 7 -22.33 -59.57 -13.79
C LEU A 7 -21.37 -59.70 -12.62
N ALA A 8 -21.06 -58.61 -11.93
CA ALA A 8 -20.20 -58.65 -10.75
C ALA A 8 -20.82 -59.49 -9.61
N SER A 9 -22.15 -59.49 -9.50
CA SER A 9 -22.87 -60.32 -8.52
C SER A 9 -23.00 -61.80 -8.91
N GLY A 10 -22.70 -62.17 -10.16
CA GLY A 10 -22.89 -63.51 -10.70
C GLY A 10 -24.32 -63.78 -11.19
N VAL A 11 -24.44 -64.49 -12.32
CA VAL A 11 -25.73 -64.89 -12.90
C VAL A 11 -25.88 -66.41 -12.83
N LYS A 12 -26.78 -66.88 -11.96
CA LYS A 12 -27.08 -68.30 -11.77
C LYS A 12 -27.53 -68.97 -13.09
N GLY A 13 -26.93 -70.11 -13.42
CA GLY A 13 -27.15 -70.82 -14.68
C GLY A 13 -26.20 -70.43 -15.81
N ALA A 14 -25.32 -69.45 -15.60
CA ALA A 14 -24.30 -69.03 -16.55
C ALA A 14 -22.87 -69.38 -16.09
N GLU A 15 -22.70 -70.38 -15.21
CA GLU A 15 -21.42 -70.79 -14.66
C GLU A 15 -20.45 -71.26 -15.75
N ASN A 16 -19.28 -70.62 -15.86
CA ASN A 16 -18.31 -70.79 -16.94
C ASN A 16 -18.89 -70.50 -18.34
N GLY A 17 -19.93 -69.68 -18.41
CA GLY A 17 -20.54 -69.20 -19.64
C GLY A 17 -19.88 -67.94 -20.18
N THR A 18 -20.62 -67.16 -20.97
CA THR A 18 -20.12 -65.91 -21.55
C THR A 18 -21.14 -64.78 -21.46
N ALA A 19 -20.66 -63.54 -21.39
CA ALA A 19 -21.49 -62.35 -21.52
C ALA A 19 -21.13 -61.55 -22.77
N GLN A 20 -22.16 -61.18 -23.51
CA GLN A 20 -22.12 -60.49 -24.79
C GLN A 20 -22.61 -59.07 -24.59
N ILE A 21 -21.76 -58.07 -24.89
CA ILE A 21 -22.06 -56.66 -24.57
C ILE A 21 -22.23 -55.86 -25.85
N TYR A 22 -23.38 -55.21 -25.98
CA TYR A 22 -23.75 -54.43 -27.14
C TYR A 22 -23.96 -52.96 -26.78
N VAL A 23 -23.65 -52.07 -27.73
CA VAL A 23 -24.08 -50.67 -27.64
C VAL A 23 -25.61 -50.66 -27.66
N ARG A 24 -26.22 -50.01 -26.67
CA ARG A 24 -27.67 -50.09 -26.43
C ARG A 24 -28.50 -49.88 -27.69
N GLY A 25 -29.46 -50.77 -27.92
CA GLY A 25 -30.40 -50.72 -29.04
C GLY A 25 -29.78 -51.04 -30.40
N THR A 26 -28.55 -51.55 -30.44
CA THR A 26 -27.86 -51.94 -31.68
C THR A 26 -27.30 -53.35 -31.58
N SER A 27 -26.96 -53.96 -32.71
CA SER A 27 -26.19 -55.21 -32.76
C SER A 27 -24.68 -55.00 -32.69
N THR A 28 -24.22 -53.76 -32.48
CA THR A 28 -22.79 -53.41 -32.44
C THR A 28 -22.21 -53.77 -31.08
N ARG A 29 -21.06 -54.44 -31.06
CA ARG A 29 -20.36 -54.80 -29.83
C ARG A 29 -19.77 -53.58 -29.13
N ALA A 30 -19.95 -53.46 -27.82
CA ALA A 30 -19.38 -52.38 -27.02
C ALA A 30 -17.96 -52.71 -26.53
N THR A 31 -17.21 -51.68 -26.17
CA THR A 31 -15.92 -51.81 -25.46
C THR A 31 -16.18 -51.94 -23.96
N TYR A 32 -15.44 -52.83 -23.29
CA TYR A 32 -15.48 -52.99 -21.83
C TYR A 32 -14.07 -53.06 -21.24
N TYR A 33 -13.98 -52.81 -19.92
CA TYR A 33 -12.74 -52.58 -19.19
C TYR A 33 -12.68 -53.45 -17.92
N THR A 34 -11.49 -53.90 -17.53
CA THR A 34 -11.25 -54.73 -16.32
C THR A 34 -11.11 -53.93 -15.04
N ASP A 35 -10.78 -52.64 -15.17
CA ASP A 35 -10.56 -51.74 -14.04
C ASP A 35 -11.52 -50.55 -14.12
N PHE A 36 -11.73 -49.86 -13.01
CA PHE A 36 -12.62 -48.70 -12.94
C PHE A 36 -12.05 -47.44 -13.62
N GLU A 37 -10.72 -47.35 -13.69
CA GLU A 37 -9.96 -46.17 -14.14
C GLU A 37 -9.74 -46.11 -15.66
N ALA A 38 -10.10 -47.16 -16.39
CA ALA A 38 -9.93 -47.30 -17.84
C ALA A 38 -8.47 -47.43 -18.28
N GLY A 39 -7.59 -47.84 -17.35
CA GLY A 39 -6.17 -48.01 -17.62
C GLY A 39 -5.87 -49.15 -18.58
N THR A 40 -6.78 -50.14 -18.65
CA THR A 40 -6.65 -51.31 -19.52
C THR A 40 -8.02 -51.73 -20.09
N SER A 41 -8.31 -51.36 -21.34
CA SER A 41 -9.46 -51.94 -22.06
C SER A 41 -9.15 -53.39 -22.42
N ILE A 42 -10.08 -54.32 -22.19
CA ILE A 42 -9.83 -55.75 -22.50
C ILE A 42 -10.06 -56.01 -23.99
N ALA A 43 -11.17 -55.52 -24.56
CA ALA A 43 -11.46 -55.63 -25.98
C ALA A 43 -12.73 -54.86 -26.39
N THR A 44 -12.83 -54.50 -27.68
CA THR A 44 -14.08 -54.21 -28.38
C THR A 44 -14.45 -55.43 -29.20
N GLY A 45 -15.67 -55.95 -29.07
CA GLY A 45 -16.11 -57.07 -29.92
C GLY A 45 -16.08 -58.46 -29.29
N ALA A 46 -15.21 -58.68 -28.31
CA ALA A 46 -15.02 -59.99 -27.69
C ALA A 46 -16.10 -60.32 -26.65
N ASP A 47 -16.43 -61.61 -26.52
CA ASP A 47 -17.30 -62.11 -25.46
C ASP A 47 -16.52 -62.16 -24.14
N VAL A 48 -17.18 -61.78 -23.04
CA VAL A 48 -16.60 -61.81 -21.69
C VAL A 48 -16.75 -63.23 -21.13
N SER A 49 -15.66 -63.86 -20.72
CA SER A 49 -15.73 -65.14 -20.02
C SER A 49 -16.22 -64.96 -18.59
N LEU A 50 -17.18 -65.79 -18.17
CA LEU A 50 -17.70 -65.79 -16.80
C LEU A 50 -17.02 -66.87 -15.97
N ASP A 51 -16.88 -66.62 -14.67
CA ASP A 51 -16.28 -67.55 -13.71
C ASP A 51 -17.21 -68.72 -13.34
N SER A 52 -16.77 -69.56 -12.42
CA SER A 52 -17.55 -70.71 -11.93
C SER A 52 -18.84 -70.34 -11.18
N ASN A 53 -19.06 -69.07 -10.88
CA ASN A 53 -20.27 -68.53 -10.28
C ASN A 53 -21.13 -67.76 -11.30
N GLY A 54 -20.73 -67.76 -12.57
CA GLY A 54 -21.40 -67.01 -13.63
C GLY A 54 -21.17 -65.50 -13.53
N GLY A 55 -20.09 -65.07 -12.88
CA GLY A 55 -19.75 -63.67 -12.65
C GLY A 55 -18.54 -63.18 -13.42
N ALA A 56 -18.48 -61.86 -13.61
CA ALA A 56 -17.30 -61.15 -14.09
C ALA A 56 -17.35 -59.69 -13.63
N GLU A 57 -16.22 -59.18 -13.13
CA GLU A 57 -16.07 -57.77 -12.78
C GLU A 57 -15.62 -56.98 -14.00
N ILE A 58 -16.54 -56.23 -14.60
CA ILE A 58 -16.26 -55.42 -15.79
C ILE A 58 -16.98 -54.09 -15.76
N TYR A 59 -16.35 -53.10 -16.39
CA TYR A 59 -16.78 -51.71 -16.39
C TYR A 59 -17.11 -51.24 -17.81
N VAL A 60 -18.10 -50.35 -17.92
CA VAL A 60 -18.52 -49.71 -19.17
C VAL A 60 -18.64 -48.19 -18.99
N ASN A 61 -18.42 -47.43 -20.05
CA ASN A 61 -18.48 -45.96 -20.05
C ASN A 61 -19.75 -45.40 -20.72
N GLN A 62 -20.69 -46.26 -21.09
CA GLN A 62 -21.94 -45.91 -21.75
C GLN A 62 -23.05 -46.93 -21.38
N TYR A 63 -24.29 -46.67 -21.79
CA TYR A 63 -25.35 -47.67 -21.70
C TYR A 63 -25.10 -48.83 -22.65
N VAL A 64 -25.21 -50.06 -22.15
CA VAL A 64 -25.04 -51.30 -22.90
C VAL A 64 -26.20 -52.26 -22.68
N ASP A 65 -26.49 -53.06 -23.69
CA ASP A 65 -27.35 -54.23 -23.57
C ASP A 65 -26.46 -55.48 -23.43
N VAL A 66 -26.70 -56.26 -22.38
CA VAL A 66 -25.90 -57.43 -22.00
C VAL A 66 -26.73 -58.69 -22.20
N VAL A 67 -26.20 -59.62 -22.98
CA VAL A 67 -26.77 -60.95 -23.20
C VAL A 67 -25.87 -61.98 -22.55
N VAL A 68 -26.36 -62.63 -21.49
CA VAL A 68 -25.64 -63.65 -20.73
C VAL A 68 -26.01 -65.03 -21.24
N LYS A 69 -25.01 -65.85 -21.52
CA LYS A 69 -25.15 -67.20 -22.09
C LYS A 69 -24.53 -68.25 -21.19
N ASP A 70 -25.14 -69.43 -21.15
CA ASP A 70 -24.59 -70.60 -20.48
C ASP A 70 -23.39 -71.19 -21.25
N ARG A 71 -22.77 -72.23 -20.71
CA ARG A 71 -21.60 -72.88 -21.33
C ARG A 71 -21.90 -73.52 -22.69
N ASN A 72 -23.16 -73.78 -22.99
CA ASN A 72 -23.62 -74.39 -24.24
C ASN A 72 -24.08 -73.33 -25.25
N GLY A 73 -24.02 -72.04 -24.89
CA GLY A 73 -24.36 -70.91 -25.74
C GLY A 73 -25.82 -70.46 -25.70
N SER A 74 -26.66 -71.06 -24.82
CA SER A 74 -28.06 -70.64 -24.67
C SER A 74 -28.16 -69.38 -23.81
N THR A 75 -29.02 -68.43 -24.21
CA THR A 75 -29.25 -67.20 -23.45
C THR A 75 -29.94 -67.51 -22.12
N VAL A 76 -29.30 -67.11 -21.03
CA VAL A 76 -29.79 -67.26 -19.64
C VAL A 76 -30.48 -65.98 -19.17
N ARG A 77 -29.96 -64.82 -19.58
CA ARG A 77 -30.49 -63.52 -19.15
C ARG A 77 -30.09 -62.41 -20.11
N GLU A 78 -30.99 -61.44 -20.27
CA GLU A 78 -30.71 -60.19 -20.96
C GLU A 78 -31.09 -59.01 -20.07
N PHE A 79 -30.27 -57.95 -20.06
CA PHE A 79 -30.54 -56.74 -19.31
C PHE A 79 -29.76 -55.55 -19.88
N THR A 80 -30.24 -54.35 -19.58
CA THR A 80 -29.55 -53.10 -19.92
C THR A 80 -28.91 -52.51 -18.66
N GLU A 81 -27.64 -52.14 -18.74
CA GLU A 81 -26.92 -51.53 -17.62
C GLU A 81 -25.94 -50.45 -18.11
N GLY A 82 -25.57 -49.51 -17.24
CA GLY A 82 -24.68 -48.38 -17.54
C GLY A 82 -25.26 -47.02 -17.14
N LYS A 83 -24.48 -45.96 -17.35
CA LYS A 83 -24.85 -44.55 -17.07
C LYS A 83 -24.39 -43.71 -18.25
N ALA A 84 -25.27 -42.83 -18.73
CA ALA A 84 -24.86 -41.81 -19.69
C ALA A 84 -23.91 -40.83 -18.99
N ALA A 85 -22.76 -40.54 -19.60
CA ALA A 85 -22.05 -39.32 -19.26
C ALA A 85 -23.03 -38.15 -19.40
N PRO A 86 -23.05 -37.17 -18.47
CA PRO A 86 -23.88 -35.99 -18.63
C PRO A 86 -23.46 -35.30 -19.94
N ASN A 87 -24.36 -35.33 -20.91
CA ASN A 87 -24.16 -34.62 -22.17
C ASN A 87 -24.34 -33.13 -21.87
N LEU A 88 -23.27 -32.36 -22.04
CA LEU A 88 -23.33 -30.90 -21.98
C LEU A 88 -23.46 -30.36 -23.41
N GLU A 89 -24.45 -29.50 -23.63
CA GLU A 89 -24.57 -28.73 -24.87
C GLU A 89 -23.73 -27.45 -24.72
N TYR A 90 -22.64 -27.34 -25.48
CA TYR A 90 -21.75 -26.18 -25.45
C TYR A 90 -21.99 -25.29 -26.68
N ILE A 91 -22.21 -23.99 -26.45
CA ILE A 91 -22.32 -22.97 -27.49
C ILE A 91 -21.27 -21.91 -27.18
N GLY A 92 -20.17 -21.89 -27.92
CA GLY A 92 -19.13 -20.86 -27.79
C GLY A 92 -18.31 -20.72 -29.06
N GLN A 93 -18.16 -19.49 -29.55
CA GLN A 93 -17.51 -19.14 -30.83
C GLN A 93 -15.97 -19.21 -30.80
N SER A 94 -15.35 -19.58 -29.67
CA SER A 94 -13.91 -19.39 -29.41
C SER A 94 -13.10 -20.67 -29.22
N PHE A 95 -13.55 -21.81 -29.77
CA PHE A 95 -12.77 -23.06 -29.78
C PHE A 95 -12.18 -23.32 -31.18
N THR A 96 -10.85 -23.34 -31.31
CA THR A 96 -10.10 -23.34 -32.58
C THR A 96 -9.95 -24.72 -33.25
N GLY A 97 -11.03 -25.51 -33.30
CA GLY A 97 -11.12 -26.69 -34.15
C GLY A 97 -12.08 -26.43 -35.32
N VAL A 98 -11.58 -26.51 -36.55
CA VAL A 98 -12.25 -26.37 -37.88
C VAL A 98 -13.67 -25.78 -37.88
N ASP A 99 -13.77 -24.60 -38.50
CA ASP A 99 -15.00 -23.85 -38.79
C ASP A 99 -16.15 -24.72 -39.37
N TYR A 100 -17.25 -24.85 -38.63
CA TYR A 100 -18.46 -25.55 -39.09
C TYR A 100 -19.43 -24.67 -39.90
N THR A 101 -19.07 -23.43 -40.24
CA THR A 101 -19.92 -22.57 -41.07
C THR A 101 -19.82 -22.90 -42.57
N THR A 102 -18.84 -23.70 -43.01
CA THR A 102 -18.62 -24.04 -44.42
C THR A 102 -19.21 -25.38 -44.88
N GLY A 103 -20.25 -25.88 -44.22
CA GLY A 103 -21.26 -26.72 -44.89
C GLY A 103 -20.91 -28.19 -45.17
N ALA A 104 -20.53 -28.96 -44.14
CA ALA A 104 -20.76 -30.40 -44.14
C ALA A 104 -21.51 -30.80 -42.86
N SER A 105 -22.74 -31.28 -43.00
CA SER A 105 -23.65 -31.65 -41.90
C SER A 105 -23.01 -32.50 -40.81
N ALA A 106 -23.18 -32.08 -39.55
CA ALA A 106 -24.01 -32.87 -38.62
C ALA A 106 -24.39 -32.03 -37.39
N THR A 107 -25.70 -31.74 -37.27
CA THR A 107 -26.52 -31.84 -36.05
C THR A 107 -25.80 -31.70 -34.70
N ARG A 108 -26.22 -30.77 -33.84
CA ARG A 108 -25.98 -30.73 -32.37
C ARG A 108 -25.69 -32.13 -31.80
N LYS A 109 -24.43 -32.56 -31.80
CA LYS A 109 -24.04 -33.86 -31.25
C LYS A 109 -23.59 -33.60 -29.83
N PRO A 110 -24.13 -34.34 -28.84
CA PRO A 110 -23.61 -34.27 -27.49
C PRO A 110 -22.12 -34.66 -27.49
N VAL A 111 -21.28 -33.76 -27.01
CA VAL A 111 -19.85 -33.97 -26.76
C VAL A 111 -19.67 -34.29 -25.28
N ASN A 112 -18.85 -35.29 -24.97
CA ASN A 112 -18.57 -35.63 -23.59
C ASN A 112 -17.56 -34.63 -22.99
N LEU A 113 -17.61 -34.48 -21.66
CA LEU A 113 -16.74 -33.54 -20.94
C LEU A 113 -15.24 -33.84 -21.15
N GLN A 114 -14.86 -35.12 -21.27
CA GLN A 114 -13.46 -35.50 -21.48
C GLN A 114 -12.92 -34.98 -22.81
N THR A 115 -13.70 -35.05 -23.89
CA THR A 115 -13.33 -34.51 -25.20
C THR A 115 -13.16 -32.99 -25.17
N ILE A 116 -13.97 -32.28 -24.37
CA ILE A 116 -13.82 -30.84 -24.15
C ILE A 116 -12.54 -30.55 -23.35
N LEU A 117 -12.28 -31.33 -22.29
CA LEU A 117 -11.10 -31.16 -21.43
C LEU A 117 -9.79 -31.51 -22.14
N ASP A 118 -9.76 -32.59 -22.93
CA ASP A 118 -8.57 -33.00 -23.70
C ASP A 118 -8.23 -31.96 -24.78
N ALA A 119 -9.26 -31.41 -25.42
CA ALA A 119 -9.07 -30.34 -26.40
C ALA A 119 -8.61 -29.04 -25.72
N TRP A 120 -9.12 -28.73 -24.52
CA TRP A 120 -8.65 -27.59 -23.72
C TRP A 120 -7.21 -27.77 -23.26
N LEU A 121 -6.83 -28.98 -22.81
CA LEU A 121 -5.47 -29.33 -22.39
C LEU A 121 -4.48 -29.25 -23.57
N THR A 122 -4.92 -29.70 -24.75
CA THR A 122 -4.14 -29.62 -26.00
C THR A 122 -3.96 -28.17 -26.45
N SER A 123 -4.99 -27.31 -26.34
CA SER A 123 -4.89 -25.87 -26.65
C SER A 123 -4.14 -25.06 -25.61
N ALA A 124 -4.14 -25.46 -24.33
CA ALA A 124 -3.36 -24.79 -23.27
C ALA A 124 -1.84 -25.02 -23.41
N GLY A 125 -1.42 -26.06 -24.13
CA GLY A 125 -0.02 -26.37 -24.43
C GLY A 125 0.43 -26.01 -25.85
N ALA A 126 -0.45 -25.51 -26.71
CA ALA A 126 -0.17 -25.21 -28.11
C ALA A 126 0.05 -23.71 -28.36
N ALA A 127 0.75 -23.38 -29.45
CA ALA A 127 1.13 -22.01 -29.83
C ALA A 127 -0.06 -21.09 -30.18
N ASP A 128 -1.29 -21.61 -30.14
CA ASP A 128 -2.53 -20.99 -30.59
C ASP A 128 -3.45 -20.56 -29.43
N PHE A 129 -3.01 -20.62 -28.17
CA PHE A 129 -3.81 -20.11 -27.04
C PHE A 129 -4.05 -18.61 -27.23
N LYS A 130 -5.23 -18.26 -27.75
CA LYS A 130 -5.64 -16.87 -28.01
C LYS A 130 -6.40 -16.33 -26.81
N VAL A 131 -6.09 -15.09 -26.46
CA VAL A 131 -6.83 -14.27 -25.51
C VAL A 131 -7.53 -13.14 -26.27
N ASP A 132 -8.74 -12.80 -25.85
CA ASP A 132 -9.42 -11.61 -26.35
C ASP A 132 -8.83 -10.36 -25.66
N LEU A 133 -8.18 -9.51 -26.44
CA LEU A 133 -7.81 -8.15 -26.01
C LEU A 133 -8.57 -7.15 -26.86
N ALA A 134 -9.41 -6.33 -26.21
CA ALA A 134 -10.17 -5.26 -26.84
C ALA A 134 -11.01 -5.71 -28.06
N GLY A 135 -11.59 -6.91 -28.00
CA GLY A 135 -12.42 -7.47 -29.07
C GLY A 135 -11.62 -8.15 -30.19
N THR A 136 -10.32 -8.39 -29.98
CA THR A 136 -9.43 -9.03 -30.95
C THR A 136 -8.77 -10.28 -30.36
N ASN A 137 -9.03 -11.43 -30.98
CA ASN A 137 -8.44 -12.72 -30.58
C ASN A 137 -6.95 -12.78 -30.97
N THR A 138 -6.06 -12.61 -29.99
CA THR A 138 -4.61 -12.52 -30.19
C THR A 138 -3.90 -13.67 -29.48
N LEU A 139 -2.83 -14.24 -30.04
CA LEU A 139 -2.03 -15.26 -29.36
C LEU A 139 -1.56 -14.73 -28.01
N LEU A 140 -1.59 -15.53 -26.95
CA LEU A 140 -1.13 -15.10 -25.62
C LEU A 140 0.32 -14.63 -25.64
N SER A 141 1.19 -15.29 -26.41
CA SER A 141 2.58 -14.85 -26.62
C SER A 141 2.67 -13.50 -27.34
N THR A 142 1.78 -13.22 -28.29
CA THR A 142 1.69 -11.91 -28.98
C THR A 142 1.02 -10.86 -28.10
N ALA A 143 0.04 -11.22 -27.27
CA ALA A 143 -0.59 -10.35 -26.29
C ALA A 143 0.41 -9.92 -25.20
N LEU A 144 1.21 -10.86 -24.70
CA LEU A 144 2.33 -10.58 -23.79
C LEU A 144 3.48 -9.86 -24.52
N GLY A 145 3.71 -10.16 -25.79
CA GLY A 145 4.64 -9.43 -26.65
C GLY A 145 4.22 -7.98 -26.88
N ASN A 146 2.92 -7.70 -26.94
CA ASN A 146 2.38 -6.34 -26.99
C ASN A 146 2.47 -5.64 -25.63
N LEU A 147 2.50 -6.37 -24.51
CA LEU A 147 2.93 -5.82 -23.20
C LEU A 147 4.41 -5.41 -23.20
N ALA A 148 5.27 -6.02 -24.01
CA ALA A 148 6.67 -5.61 -24.14
C ALA A 148 6.82 -4.20 -24.75
N GLY A 149 5.77 -3.68 -25.41
CA GLY A 149 5.68 -2.29 -25.85
C GLY A 149 5.30 -1.29 -24.75
N TYR A 150 4.98 -1.77 -23.54
CA TYR A 150 4.66 -0.94 -22.38
C TYR A 150 5.71 -1.02 -21.27
N PHE A 151 6.69 -1.93 -21.35
CA PHE A 151 7.77 -2.06 -20.37
C PHE A 151 9.15 -1.84 -21.00
N PHE A 152 9.78 -0.74 -20.63
CA PHE A 152 11.04 -0.27 -21.19
C PHE A 152 12.16 -0.52 -20.18
N ASN A 153 12.75 -1.72 -20.21
CA ASN A 153 13.84 -2.09 -19.29
C ASN A 153 15.14 -1.37 -19.67
N VAL A 154 15.62 -0.47 -18.82
CA VAL A 154 16.81 0.36 -19.08
C VAL A 154 18.09 -0.45 -19.30
N THR A 155 18.23 -1.65 -18.71
CA THR A 155 19.40 -2.53 -18.95
C THR A 155 19.21 -3.47 -20.14
N GLY A 156 18.02 -3.46 -20.74
CA GLY A 156 17.69 -4.27 -21.90
C GLY A 156 18.60 -3.93 -23.09
N ILE A 157 18.71 -4.87 -24.03
CA ILE A 157 19.62 -4.75 -25.19
C ILE A 157 19.39 -3.48 -26.02
N ALA A 158 18.19 -2.90 -25.97
CA ALA A 158 17.82 -1.67 -26.66
C ALA A 158 18.46 -0.40 -26.06
N TYR A 159 18.69 -0.34 -24.74
CA TYR A 159 19.12 0.88 -24.04
C TYR A 159 20.47 0.72 -23.34
N ARG A 160 20.77 -0.48 -22.80
CA ARG A 160 22.08 -0.88 -22.28
C ARG A 160 22.61 0.02 -21.15
N ALA A 161 21.73 0.56 -20.29
CA ALA A 161 22.16 1.16 -19.03
C ALA A 161 22.89 0.11 -18.18
N VAL A 162 23.96 0.51 -17.50
CA VAL A 162 24.87 -0.38 -16.77
C VAL A 162 24.45 -0.52 -15.31
N GLY A 163 24.07 0.57 -14.64
CA GLY A 163 23.61 0.53 -13.25
C GLY A 163 24.69 0.18 -12.22
N ASP A 164 25.95 0.52 -12.50
CA ASP A 164 27.12 0.22 -11.64
C ASP A 164 27.51 1.35 -10.66
N GLY A 165 26.81 2.49 -10.71
CA GLY A 165 27.04 3.68 -9.89
C GLY A 165 28.14 4.62 -10.41
N THR A 166 28.81 4.27 -11.51
CA THR A 166 29.95 5.01 -12.06
C THR A 166 29.78 5.39 -13.53
N THR A 167 29.25 4.47 -14.35
CA THR A 167 28.92 4.69 -15.75
C THR A 167 27.78 5.70 -15.84
N ASP A 168 27.92 6.69 -16.74
CA ASP A 168 26.86 7.64 -17.01
C ASP A 168 25.75 6.97 -17.85
N ASP A 169 24.62 6.68 -17.20
CA ASP A 169 23.46 6.01 -17.78
C ASP A 169 22.43 6.99 -18.36
N THR A 170 22.71 8.30 -18.35
CA THR A 170 21.75 9.35 -18.73
C THR A 170 21.12 9.12 -20.11
N THR A 171 21.96 8.87 -21.12
CA THR A 171 21.50 8.68 -22.51
C THR A 171 20.68 7.40 -22.66
N ALA A 172 21.09 6.32 -22.01
CA ALA A 172 20.35 5.05 -22.04
C ALA A 172 18.96 5.20 -21.42
N ILE A 173 18.86 5.85 -20.27
CA ILE A 173 17.59 6.05 -19.56
C ILE A 173 16.69 7.02 -20.33
N SER A 174 17.26 8.10 -20.85
CA SER A 174 16.50 9.07 -21.65
C SER A 174 15.98 8.46 -22.95
N ALA A 175 16.72 7.54 -23.57
CA ALA A 175 16.24 6.77 -24.72
C ALA A 175 15.07 5.84 -24.36
N ALA A 176 15.12 5.18 -23.19
CA ALA A 176 14.02 4.36 -22.71
C ALA A 176 12.75 5.18 -22.43
N ILE A 177 12.90 6.35 -21.80
CA ILE A 177 11.80 7.30 -21.55
C ILE A 177 11.22 7.81 -22.88
N ALA A 178 12.07 8.19 -23.83
CA ALA A 178 11.64 8.67 -25.13
C ALA A 178 10.87 7.58 -25.91
N ALA A 179 11.33 6.33 -25.84
CA ALA A 179 10.64 5.20 -26.46
C ALA A 179 9.27 4.94 -25.81
N ALA A 180 9.17 5.02 -24.48
CA ALA A 180 7.89 4.92 -23.77
C ALA A 180 6.92 6.04 -24.18
N SER A 181 7.42 7.27 -24.26
CA SER A 181 6.63 8.41 -24.72
C SER A 181 6.17 8.24 -26.17
N ALA A 182 7.04 7.76 -27.06
CA ALA A 182 6.72 7.53 -28.47
C ALA A 182 5.68 6.42 -28.67
N ALA A 183 5.62 5.46 -27.74
CA ALA A 183 4.59 4.42 -27.70
C ALA A 183 3.24 4.91 -27.15
N GLY A 184 3.11 6.20 -26.79
CA GLY A 184 1.90 6.78 -26.21
C GLY A 184 1.83 6.68 -24.68
N GLY A 185 2.88 6.18 -24.04
CA GLY A 185 2.98 5.96 -22.59
C GLY A 185 3.63 4.61 -22.28
N GLY A 186 3.91 4.36 -21.01
CA GLY A 186 4.49 3.10 -20.57
C GLY A 186 5.25 3.19 -19.26
N VAL A 187 5.83 2.07 -18.86
CA VAL A 187 6.61 1.90 -17.64
C VAL A 187 8.08 1.73 -18.02
N VAL A 188 8.93 2.67 -17.63
CA VAL A 188 10.38 2.52 -17.68
C VAL A 188 10.82 1.74 -16.45
N PHE A 189 11.35 0.55 -16.68
CA PHE A 189 11.71 -0.39 -15.64
C PHE A 189 13.20 -0.33 -15.32
N PHE A 190 13.51 -0.25 -14.02
CA PHE A 190 14.87 -0.21 -13.47
C PHE A 190 15.13 -1.48 -12.67
N PRO A 191 15.87 -2.45 -13.24
CA PRO A 191 16.44 -3.56 -12.46
C PRO A 191 17.33 -3.07 -11.30
N LYS A 192 17.74 -3.99 -10.43
CA LYS A 192 18.70 -3.68 -9.36
C LYS A 192 19.97 -3.06 -9.95
N GLY A 193 20.37 -1.91 -9.42
CA GLY A 193 21.53 -1.14 -9.87
C GLY A 193 21.50 0.28 -9.32
N THR A 194 22.66 0.95 -9.39
CA THR A 194 22.77 2.40 -9.17
C THR A 194 23.06 3.05 -10.50
N TYR A 195 22.11 3.81 -11.01
CA TYR A 195 22.17 4.45 -12.32
C TYR A 195 22.61 5.90 -12.13
N ARG A 196 23.89 6.17 -12.44
CA ARG A 196 24.43 7.53 -12.37
C ARG A 196 23.95 8.33 -13.57
N ILE A 197 23.36 9.50 -13.32
CA ILE A 197 22.94 10.44 -14.37
C ILE A 197 23.70 11.75 -14.20
N ALA A 198 24.11 12.38 -15.30
CA ALA A 198 24.83 13.65 -15.31
C ALA A 198 23.92 14.87 -15.61
N SER A 199 22.67 14.63 -16.03
CA SER A 199 21.67 15.68 -16.27
C SER A 199 20.27 15.21 -15.89
N ALA A 200 19.34 16.17 -15.76
CA ALA A 200 17.94 15.90 -15.44
C ALA A 200 17.28 14.95 -16.45
N LEU A 201 16.50 14.01 -15.95
CA LEU A 201 15.60 13.17 -16.75
C LEU A 201 14.26 13.86 -16.90
N SER A 202 13.91 14.24 -18.14
CA SER A 202 12.55 14.71 -18.46
C SER A 202 11.61 13.52 -18.51
N LEU A 203 10.52 13.55 -17.74
CA LEU A 203 9.54 12.47 -17.67
C LEU A 203 8.22 12.94 -18.32
N PRO A 204 7.91 12.54 -19.56
CA PRO A 204 6.69 12.95 -20.25
C PRO A 204 5.42 12.39 -19.62
N SER A 205 4.26 12.99 -19.96
CA SER A 205 2.94 12.49 -19.57
C SER A 205 2.75 11.03 -19.98
N ASN A 206 1.99 10.28 -19.19
CA ASN A 206 1.73 8.83 -19.37
C ASN A 206 2.97 7.92 -19.29
N VAL A 207 4.15 8.44 -18.95
CA VAL A 207 5.34 7.63 -18.66
C VAL A 207 5.50 7.49 -17.15
N SER A 208 5.72 6.26 -16.69
CA SER A 208 5.92 5.91 -15.30
C SER A 208 7.28 5.26 -15.09
N LEU A 209 7.86 5.41 -13.90
CA LEU A 209 9.13 4.78 -13.51
C LEU A 209 8.85 3.68 -12.48
N LEU A 210 9.47 2.52 -12.65
CA LEU A 210 9.33 1.38 -11.73
C LEU A 210 10.69 0.75 -11.45
N GLY A 211 11.10 0.74 -10.19
CA GLY A 211 12.23 -0.06 -9.71
C GLY A 211 11.82 -1.37 -9.04
N VAL A 212 12.80 -2.19 -8.66
CA VAL A 212 12.57 -3.42 -7.88
C VAL A 212 12.58 -3.19 -6.37
N GLY A 213 12.93 -1.98 -5.93
CA GLY A 213 12.90 -1.58 -4.52
C GLY A 213 13.66 -0.27 -4.28
N PRO A 214 13.23 0.53 -3.28
CA PRO A 214 13.74 1.89 -3.04
C PRO A 214 15.26 1.97 -2.78
N TYR A 215 15.85 0.90 -2.25
CA TYR A 215 17.30 0.81 -2.00
C TYR A 215 18.04 -0.10 -2.99
N SER A 216 17.33 -0.72 -3.94
CA SER A 216 17.89 -1.67 -4.90
C SER A 216 18.01 -1.09 -6.30
N SER A 217 17.03 -0.28 -6.71
CA SER A 217 17.08 0.50 -7.96
C SER A 217 17.25 1.95 -7.56
N VAL A 218 18.43 2.51 -7.77
CA VAL A 218 18.75 3.88 -7.33
C VAL A 218 19.16 4.70 -8.54
N ILE A 219 18.53 5.86 -8.74
CA ILE A 219 19.01 6.89 -9.65
C ILE A 219 19.83 7.87 -8.82
N THR A 220 21.06 8.13 -9.24
CA THR A 220 21.97 9.03 -8.55
C THR A 220 22.35 10.17 -9.48
N ILE A 221 21.91 11.40 -9.17
CA ILE A 221 22.31 12.59 -9.92
C ILE A 221 23.73 12.99 -9.56
N ASP A 222 24.60 13.10 -10.56
CA ASP A 222 25.95 13.61 -10.45
C ASP A 222 26.04 15.00 -11.11
N HIS A 223 25.34 15.94 -10.51
CA HIS A 223 25.32 17.34 -10.92
C HIS A 223 25.18 18.24 -9.69
N ALA A 224 25.78 19.42 -9.69
CA ALA A 224 25.74 20.32 -8.54
C ALA A 224 24.41 21.06 -8.37
N THR A 225 23.69 21.36 -9.45
CA THR A 225 22.51 22.26 -9.42
C THR A 225 21.28 21.73 -10.15
N ALA A 226 21.39 20.62 -10.88
CA ALA A 226 20.30 20.15 -11.73
C ALA A 226 19.37 19.26 -10.90
N SER A 227 18.08 19.34 -11.17
CA SER A 227 17.10 18.39 -10.63
C SER A 227 17.31 17.00 -11.24
N ALA A 228 17.03 15.93 -10.50
CA ALA A 228 17.24 14.57 -11.01
C ALA A 228 16.13 14.16 -12.00
N ILE A 229 14.88 14.41 -11.63
CA ILE A 229 13.71 14.09 -12.45
C ILE A 229 12.80 15.32 -12.56
N ALA A 230 12.36 15.62 -13.77
CA ALA A 230 11.40 16.68 -14.08
C ALA A 230 10.20 16.08 -14.83
N PRO A 231 9.12 15.70 -14.12
CA PRO A 231 7.85 15.32 -14.73
C PRO A 231 7.28 16.46 -15.58
N ALA A 232 6.61 16.12 -16.67
CA ALA A 232 5.82 17.08 -17.44
C ALA A 232 4.47 17.34 -16.75
N GLY A 233 3.97 18.57 -16.85
CA GLY A 233 2.61 18.91 -16.44
C GLY A 233 1.60 18.10 -17.28
N THR A 234 0.60 17.53 -16.61
CA THR A 234 -0.34 16.57 -17.18
C THR A 234 -1.75 17.16 -17.29
N ALA A 235 -1.94 18.41 -17.74
CA ALA A 235 -3.26 19.06 -17.82
C ALA A 235 -4.37 18.13 -18.39
N GLY A 236 -5.07 17.41 -17.50
CA GLY A 236 -6.08 16.38 -17.81
C GLY A 236 -5.58 14.98 -18.29
N ASN A 237 -4.28 14.71 -18.38
CA ASN A 237 -3.71 13.51 -19.03
C ASN A 237 -3.06 12.53 -18.05
N GLY A 238 -3.87 11.80 -17.28
CA GLY A 238 -3.48 10.57 -16.58
C GLY A 238 -2.47 10.71 -15.43
N PHE A 239 -2.54 9.79 -14.46
CA PHE A 239 -1.57 9.70 -13.38
C PHE A 239 -0.24 9.13 -13.87
N GLN A 240 0.85 9.84 -13.60
CA GLN A 240 2.20 9.27 -13.66
C GLN A 240 2.52 8.55 -12.35
N PHE A 241 3.31 7.49 -12.42
CA PHE A 241 3.74 6.73 -11.24
C PHE A 241 5.26 6.69 -11.18
N ILE A 242 5.83 6.98 -10.01
CA ILE A 242 7.23 6.69 -9.70
C ILE A 242 7.22 5.76 -8.50
N ARG A 243 7.65 4.52 -8.72
CA ARG A 243 7.49 3.44 -7.73
C ARG A 243 8.77 2.67 -7.47
N SER A 244 8.96 2.27 -6.21
CA SER A 244 9.99 1.29 -5.83
C SER A 244 11.40 1.67 -6.29
N ILE A 245 11.73 2.96 -6.27
CA ILE A 245 13.02 3.51 -6.73
C ILE A 245 13.59 4.50 -5.71
N GLY A 246 14.91 4.54 -5.62
CA GLY A 246 15.66 5.49 -4.81
C GLY A 246 16.19 6.64 -5.65
N ILE A 247 16.13 7.87 -5.15
CA ILE A 247 16.71 9.06 -5.76
C ILE A 247 17.74 9.66 -4.80
N THR A 248 19.00 9.75 -5.22
CA THR A 248 20.11 10.29 -4.43
C THR A 248 21.01 11.20 -5.27
N ALA A 249 22.06 11.77 -4.66
CA ALA A 249 23.06 12.56 -5.38
C ALA A 249 24.50 12.07 -5.08
N ALA A 250 25.34 11.99 -6.11
CA ALA A 250 26.74 11.57 -6.00
C ALA A 250 27.62 12.65 -5.36
N GLN A 251 27.23 13.91 -5.52
CA GLN A 251 27.89 15.10 -5.01
C GLN A 251 26.84 16.10 -4.51
N ALA A 252 27.25 17.06 -3.69
CA ALA A 252 26.40 18.13 -3.18
C ALA A 252 25.51 18.74 -4.28
N ASN A 253 24.20 18.55 -4.18
CA ASN A 253 23.21 18.95 -5.18
C ASN A 253 22.21 19.96 -4.60
N THR A 254 22.21 21.19 -5.12
CA THR A 254 21.26 22.26 -4.76
C THR A 254 20.00 22.26 -5.63
N GLY A 255 19.93 21.36 -6.61
CA GLY A 255 18.73 21.06 -7.39
C GLY A 255 17.71 20.30 -6.54
N ILE A 256 16.75 19.65 -7.21
CA ILE A 256 15.64 18.95 -6.56
C ILE A 256 15.62 17.50 -7.04
N GLY A 257 15.39 16.52 -6.16
CA GLY A 257 15.22 15.12 -6.55
C GLY A 257 14.10 14.96 -7.60
N ILE A 258 12.90 15.46 -7.30
CA ILE A 258 11.78 15.56 -8.25
C ILE A 258 11.24 16.99 -8.26
N ASP A 259 11.39 17.66 -9.40
CA ASP A 259 10.89 19.02 -9.65
C ASP A 259 9.57 18.96 -10.43
N ILE A 260 8.46 19.15 -9.71
CA ILE A 260 7.09 18.94 -10.18
C ILE A 260 6.53 20.29 -10.69
N PRO A 261 6.19 20.40 -11.99
CA PRO A 261 5.57 21.61 -12.53
C PRO A 261 4.07 21.70 -12.21
N ALA A 262 3.44 22.79 -12.66
CA ALA A 262 1.99 22.99 -12.55
C ALA A 262 1.19 21.86 -13.23
N ASP A 263 -0.06 21.70 -12.81
CA ASP A 263 -1.04 20.80 -13.45
C ASP A 263 -0.57 19.34 -13.57
N THR A 264 0.21 18.84 -12.60
CA THR A 264 0.80 17.50 -12.61
C THR A 264 0.00 16.52 -11.76
N GLN A 265 -0.30 15.35 -12.29
CA GLN A 265 -0.88 14.21 -11.57
C GLN A 265 0.20 13.14 -11.37
N LEU A 266 0.70 13.01 -10.15
CA LEU A 266 1.83 12.13 -9.84
C LEU A 266 1.58 11.33 -8.56
N ILE A 267 1.90 10.04 -8.62
CA ILE A 267 1.87 9.15 -7.46
C ILE A 267 3.29 8.64 -7.20
N LEU A 268 3.81 8.96 -6.02
CA LEU A 268 5.06 8.43 -5.50
C LEU A 268 4.74 7.28 -4.54
N GLU A 269 5.28 6.09 -4.79
CA GLU A 269 4.96 4.91 -3.98
C GLU A 269 6.18 4.05 -3.67
N ASN A 270 6.43 3.78 -2.39
CA ASN A 270 7.54 2.91 -1.97
C ASN A 270 8.92 3.41 -2.46
N CYS A 271 9.13 4.73 -2.46
CA CYS A 271 10.36 5.36 -2.95
C CYS A 271 11.26 5.83 -1.80
N TYR A 272 12.56 5.91 -2.06
CA TYR A 272 13.54 6.54 -1.16
C TYR A 272 14.05 7.82 -1.80
N PHE A 273 14.17 8.89 -1.02
CA PHE A 273 14.79 10.13 -1.45
C PHE A 273 15.77 10.57 -0.39
N GLY A 274 17.04 10.75 -0.75
CA GLY A 274 18.00 11.20 0.23
C GLY A 274 19.46 10.91 -0.07
N GLY A 275 20.19 10.61 0.99
CA GLY A 275 21.65 10.54 1.00
C GLY A 275 22.29 11.86 1.42
N ALA A 276 23.58 11.82 1.72
CA ALA A 276 24.32 12.95 2.31
C ALA A 276 24.32 14.24 1.47
N ASN A 277 24.03 14.12 0.17
CA ASN A 277 24.29 15.15 -0.83
C ASN A 277 23.05 15.74 -1.50
N LEU A 278 21.86 15.13 -1.33
CA LEU A 278 20.62 15.61 -1.94
C LEU A 278 19.82 16.40 -0.91
N TYR A 279 19.70 17.72 -1.11
CA TYR A 279 19.18 18.62 -0.07
C TYR A 279 17.68 18.91 -0.20
N LYS A 280 17.17 18.96 -1.44
CA LYS A 280 15.75 19.14 -1.75
C LYS A 280 15.26 17.88 -2.43
N LEU A 281 14.24 17.23 -1.85
CA LEU A 281 13.87 15.90 -2.31
C LEU A 281 12.72 15.96 -3.31
N VAL A 282 11.56 16.48 -2.93
CA VAL A 282 10.39 16.61 -3.80
C VAL A 282 9.80 18.00 -3.67
N TRP A 283 9.57 18.65 -4.80
CA TRP A 283 9.09 20.02 -4.81
C TRP A 283 8.07 20.24 -5.92
N CYS A 284 6.93 20.81 -5.55
CA CYS A 284 5.88 21.27 -6.44
C CYS A 284 5.70 22.77 -6.19
N THR A 285 6.18 23.59 -7.13
CA THR A 285 6.21 25.06 -6.99
C THR A 285 4.91 25.72 -7.47
N TYR A 286 4.02 24.95 -8.10
CA TYR A 286 2.90 25.49 -8.87
C TYR A 286 1.57 24.80 -8.53
N ASN A 287 0.47 25.47 -8.85
CA ASN A 287 -0.89 25.04 -8.49
C ASN A 287 -1.48 24.08 -9.54
N GLY A 288 -2.62 23.44 -9.20
CA GLY A 288 -3.36 22.58 -10.12
C GLY A 288 -2.94 21.11 -10.15
N SER A 289 -1.99 20.73 -9.30
CA SER A 289 -1.43 19.38 -9.26
C SER A 289 -2.18 18.46 -8.28
N TYR A 290 -2.22 17.16 -8.60
CA TYR A 290 -2.66 16.11 -7.68
C TYR A 290 -1.49 15.19 -7.36
N ILE A 291 -0.98 15.22 -6.12
CA ILE A 291 0.25 14.53 -5.74
C ILE A 291 0.01 13.59 -4.55
N ASP A 292 -0.03 12.29 -4.82
CA ASP A 292 -0.08 11.28 -3.77
C ASP A 292 1.32 10.77 -3.44
N ILE A 293 1.62 10.62 -2.15
CA ILE A 293 2.90 10.11 -1.66
C ILE A 293 2.61 9.01 -0.64
N LYS A 294 3.02 7.78 -0.96
CA LYS A 294 2.64 6.59 -0.20
C LYS A 294 3.88 5.76 0.13
N ASN A 295 4.07 5.46 1.41
CA ASN A 295 5.14 4.56 1.88
C ASN A 295 6.54 4.98 1.42
N CYS A 296 6.79 6.28 1.30
CA CYS A 296 8.09 6.82 0.88
C CYS A 296 8.95 7.21 2.09
N VAL A 297 10.27 7.19 1.91
CA VAL A 297 11.26 7.60 2.91
C VAL A 297 12.02 8.83 2.40
N PHE A 298 12.15 9.84 3.25
CA PHE A 298 12.76 11.13 2.94
C PHE A 298 13.84 11.51 3.95
N GLU A 299 15.10 11.51 3.50
CA GLU A 299 16.30 11.76 4.31
C GLU A 299 17.22 12.79 3.65
N PRO A 300 16.94 14.10 3.78
CA PRO A 300 17.72 15.11 3.10
C PRO A 300 19.13 15.22 3.71
N GLY A 301 20.12 15.48 2.85
CA GLY A 301 21.49 15.76 3.28
C GLY A 301 21.60 17.03 4.13
N ALA A 302 22.68 17.16 4.90
CA ALA A 302 22.91 18.31 5.77
C ALA A 302 23.72 19.41 5.08
N THR A 303 23.11 20.58 4.82
CA THR A 303 23.84 21.79 4.41
C THR A 303 23.27 23.09 4.98
N ALA A 304 24.01 24.18 4.77
CA ALA A 304 23.67 25.57 5.09
C ALA A 304 22.58 26.19 4.19
N ALA A 305 22.10 25.49 3.16
CA ALA A 305 21.12 26.02 2.20
C ALA A 305 19.85 25.15 2.17
N SER A 306 18.82 25.59 2.90
CA SER A 306 17.40 25.17 2.84
C SER A 306 17.14 23.70 2.47
N ALA A 307 17.35 22.79 3.43
CA ALA A 307 16.90 21.40 3.27
C ALA A 307 15.39 21.30 3.46
N HIS A 308 14.71 20.74 2.46
CA HIS A 308 13.29 20.45 2.51
C HIS A 308 13.04 19.06 1.96
N CYS A 309 12.28 18.24 2.69
CA CYS A 309 11.95 16.92 2.18
C CYS A 309 10.88 17.05 1.09
N VAL A 310 9.66 17.47 1.46
CA VAL A 310 8.55 17.56 0.53
C VAL A 310 7.91 18.93 0.60
N VAL A 311 7.79 19.58 -0.54
CA VAL A 311 7.08 20.85 -0.69
C VAL A 311 6.01 20.71 -1.76
N LEU A 312 4.74 20.79 -1.37
CA LEU A 312 3.58 20.65 -2.26
C LEU A 312 2.79 21.96 -2.40
N SER A 313 3.30 23.09 -1.91
CA SER A 313 2.62 24.38 -2.04
C SER A 313 3.58 25.55 -2.22
N ASN A 314 3.07 26.57 -2.91
CA ASN A 314 3.74 27.86 -3.09
C ASN A 314 3.33 28.83 -1.96
N GLN A 315 4.28 29.59 -1.42
CA GLN A 315 3.97 30.60 -0.39
C GLN A 315 3.24 31.83 -0.92
N THR A 316 3.35 32.14 -2.22
CA THR A 316 2.85 33.41 -2.76
C THR A 316 1.56 33.30 -3.56
N VAL A 317 1.06 32.09 -3.85
CA VAL A 317 -0.09 31.90 -4.75
C VAL A 317 -1.12 30.96 -4.12
N VAL A 318 -2.35 31.45 -3.99
CA VAL A 318 -3.51 30.64 -3.58
C VAL A 318 -3.81 29.62 -4.67
N GLY A 319 -3.63 28.34 -4.39
CA GLY A 319 -4.09 27.27 -5.27
C GLY A 319 -3.95 25.88 -4.70
N THR A 320 -4.69 24.96 -5.32
CA THR A 320 -5.03 23.64 -4.79
C THR A 320 -4.08 22.59 -5.35
N THR A 321 -2.91 22.43 -4.73
CA THR A 321 -2.23 21.13 -4.84
C THR A 321 -2.93 20.20 -3.87
N TRP A 322 -3.70 19.25 -4.40
CA TRP A 322 -4.40 18.25 -3.61
C TRP A 322 -3.54 16.98 -3.56
N GLY A 323 -3.51 16.30 -2.43
CA GLY A 323 -2.67 15.12 -2.30
C GLY A 323 -2.81 14.44 -0.96
N GLU A 324 -2.60 13.12 -0.96
CA GLU A 324 -2.53 12.34 0.27
C GLU A 324 -1.08 11.93 0.54
N VAL A 325 -0.63 12.17 1.77
CA VAL A 325 0.67 11.69 2.26
C VAL A 325 0.40 10.60 3.28
N THR A 326 0.70 9.35 2.93
CA THR A 326 0.33 8.18 3.76
C THR A 326 1.52 7.27 4.02
N GLY A 327 1.71 6.84 5.27
CA GLY A 327 2.72 5.83 5.62
C GLY A 327 4.17 6.24 5.34
N CYS A 328 4.44 7.54 5.18
CA CYS A 328 5.76 8.04 4.82
C CYS A 328 6.63 8.27 6.05
N VAL A 329 7.95 8.15 5.88
CA VAL A 329 8.95 8.50 6.90
C VAL A 329 9.73 9.71 6.42
N PHE A 330 9.75 10.75 7.24
CA PHE A 330 10.59 11.92 7.09
C PHE A 330 11.61 11.87 8.22
N GLN A 331 12.89 11.98 7.90
CA GLN A 331 13.95 11.93 8.90
C GLN A 331 15.08 12.90 8.57
N PHE A 332 15.40 13.80 9.50
CA PHE A 332 16.63 14.58 9.41
C PHE A 332 17.78 13.76 10.01
N SER A 333 18.80 13.45 9.22
CA SER A 333 19.93 12.60 9.64
C SER A 333 21.15 13.38 10.16
N ALA A 334 21.13 14.71 10.05
CA ALA A 334 22.18 15.58 10.57
C ALA A 334 21.69 17.03 10.78
N ALA A 335 22.50 17.80 11.52
CA ALA A 335 22.26 19.21 11.80
C ALA A 335 22.01 20.01 10.51
N GLN A 336 20.84 20.64 10.43
CA GLN A 336 20.50 21.57 9.35
C GLN A 336 21.01 22.97 9.73
N ALA A 337 21.66 23.66 8.79
CA ALA A 337 22.18 25.02 9.02
C ALA A 337 21.28 26.13 8.41
N SER A 338 20.12 25.75 7.85
CA SER A 338 19.15 26.69 7.27
C SER A 338 18.21 27.31 8.31
N ASN A 339 17.74 28.53 8.04
CA ASN A 339 16.60 29.12 8.73
C ASN A 339 15.33 28.33 8.38
N GLN A 340 14.88 27.45 9.28
CA GLN A 340 13.57 26.75 9.23
C GLN A 340 13.43 25.61 8.21
N PRO A 341 14.19 24.50 8.31
CA PRO A 341 13.95 23.32 7.49
C PRO A 341 12.52 22.81 7.69
N CYS A 342 11.86 22.37 6.61
CA CYS A 342 10.53 21.77 6.69
C CYS A 342 10.50 20.36 6.10
N MET A 343 9.90 19.42 6.82
CA MET A 343 9.76 18.04 6.36
C MET A 343 8.63 17.92 5.35
N LEU A 344 7.48 18.52 5.66
CA LEU A 344 6.34 18.51 4.77
C LEU A 344 5.73 19.91 4.71
N ARG A 345 5.64 20.45 3.51
CA ARG A 345 4.82 21.63 3.24
C ARG A 345 3.68 21.24 2.32
N VAL A 346 2.45 21.55 2.72
CA VAL A 346 1.21 21.17 2.02
C VAL A 346 0.31 22.37 1.79
N GLY A 347 -0.47 22.35 0.72
CA GLY A 347 -1.49 23.37 0.41
C GLY A 347 -2.91 23.00 0.89
N GLY A 348 -3.12 21.71 1.17
CA GLY A 348 -4.38 21.07 1.57
C GLY A 348 -4.23 19.55 1.48
N GLY A 349 -5.23 18.78 1.91
CA GLY A 349 -5.23 17.30 1.83
C GLY A 349 -5.08 16.59 3.17
N SER A 350 -4.67 15.32 3.13
CA SER A 350 -4.52 14.49 4.33
C SER A 350 -3.11 13.93 4.51
N VAL A 351 -2.67 13.86 5.75
CA VAL A 351 -1.40 13.25 6.18
C VAL A 351 -1.74 12.17 7.19
N THR A 352 -1.54 10.90 6.82
CA THR A 352 -1.99 9.77 7.64
C THR A 352 -0.87 8.76 7.90
N GLY A 353 -0.69 8.33 9.15
CA GLY A 353 0.24 7.24 9.48
C GLY A 353 1.70 7.55 9.14
N CYS A 354 2.10 8.82 9.06
CA CYS A 354 3.46 9.23 8.71
C CYS A 354 4.32 9.42 9.96
N THR A 355 5.63 9.23 9.83
CA THR A 355 6.62 9.51 10.89
C THR A 355 7.47 10.72 10.50
N PHE A 356 7.63 11.66 11.42
CA PHE A 356 8.46 12.84 11.30
C PHE A 356 9.51 12.82 12.41
N ASP A 357 10.77 12.60 12.06
CA ASP A 357 11.85 12.43 13.02
C ASP A 357 12.95 13.50 12.87
N ALA A 358 13.01 14.40 13.84
CA ALA A 358 14.08 15.39 14.01
C ALA A 358 15.03 15.06 15.17
N SER A 359 14.95 13.87 15.77
CA SER A 359 15.73 13.50 16.96
C SER A 359 17.24 13.64 16.75
N ALA A 360 17.74 13.43 15.53
CA ALA A 360 19.16 13.52 15.19
C ALA A 360 19.65 14.95 14.90
N ILE A 361 18.78 15.97 14.91
CA ILE A 361 19.24 17.36 14.79
C ILE A 361 19.97 17.74 16.08
N THR A 362 21.23 18.17 15.97
CA THR A 362 22.05 18.63 17.11
C THR A 362 22.26 20.14 17.13
N ALA A 363 21.87 20.85 16.06
CA ALA A 363 21.96 22.31 15.99
C ALA A 363 20.79 22.98 16.71
N ALA A 364 21.04 24.15 17.31
CA ALA A 364 20.03 25.01 17.92
C ALA A 364 19.30 25.84 16.84
N ILE A 365 18.39 25.21 16.11
CA ILE A 365 17.59 25.81 15.04
C ILE A 365 16.10 25.58 15.29
N THR A 366 15.23 26.29 14.55
CA THR A 366 13.81 25.95 14.48
C THR A 366 13.55 25.00 13.33
N ALA A 367 13.05 23.80 13.57
CA ALA A 367 12.61 22.87 12.52
C ALA A 367 11.08 22.77 12.47
N ARG A 368 10.53 22.54 11.28
CA ARG A 368 9.09 22.40 11.05
C ARG A 368 8.77 21.01 10.53
N PHE A 369 7.84 20.30 11.17
CA PHE A 369 7.35 19.04 10.63
C PHE A 369 6.38 19.29 9.49
N ILE A 370 5.23 19.90 9.78
CA ILE A 370 4.21 20.22 8.78
C ILE A 370 4.03 21.73 8.71
N SER A 371 3.99 22.26 7.48
CA SER A 371 3.76 23.67 7.21
C SER A 371 2.75 23.91 6.09
N ALA A 372 2.05 25.05 6.12
CA ALA A 372 1.17 25.50 5.05
C ALA A 372 1.65 26.81 4.41
N GLY A 373 1.26 27.06 3.17
CA GLY A 373 1.45 28.35 2.50
C GLY A 373 0.47 29.41 3.00
N SER A 374 0.84 30.69 2.91
CA SER A 374 -0.06 31.82 3.17
C SER A 374 -1.20 31.85 2.17
N GLY A 375 -2.44 31.73 2.64
CA GLY A 375 -3.66 31.87 1.84
C GLY A 375 -4.51 30.60 1.71
N ALA A 376 -4.11 29.48 2.31
CA ALA A 376 -4.88 28.23 2.27
C ALA A 376 -5.93 28.18 3.39
N GLY A 377 -7.15 28.61 3.09
CA GLY A 377 -8.35 28.30 3.87
C GLY A 377 -8.86 26.88 3.64
N PHE A 378 -7.97 25.88 3.63
CA PHE A 378 -8.33 24.49 3.36
C PHE A 378 -7.99 23.58 4.53
N GLY A 379 -8.97 22.76 4.91
CA GLY A 379 -8.86 21.76 5.97
C GLY A 379 -7.71 20.79 5.73
N GLN A 380 -6.77 20.70 6.67
CA GLN A 380 -5.74 19.66 6.70
C GLN A 380 -6.14 18.58 7.68
N ALA A 381 -6.15 17.33 7.25
CA ALA A 381 -6.39 16.19 8.13
C ALA A 381 -5.06 15.51 8.47
N VAL A 382 -4.63 15.55 9.72
CA VAL A 382 -3.39 14.89 10.17
C VAL A 382 -3.74 13.79 11.16
N ARG A 383 -3.57 12.53 10.76
CA ARG A 383 -4.10 11.40 11.52
C ARG A 383 -3.08 10.31 11.76
N GLY A 384 -3.02 9.74 12.97
CA GLY A 384 -2.16 8.59 13.27
C GLY A 384 -0.67 8.82 13.02
N CYS A 385 -0.21 10.07 12.96
CA CYS A 385 1.17 10.40 12.65
C CYS A 385 2.05 10.44 13.91
N GLN A 386 3.32 10.08 13.76
CA GLN A 386 4.34 10.17 14.80
C GLN A 386 5.27 11.37 14.55
N PHE A 387 5.56 12.14 15.58
CA PHE A 387 6.44 13.29 15.55
C PHE A 387 7.48 13.17 16.66
N VAL A 388 8.76 13.21 16.33
CA VAL A 388 9.86 13.04 17.28
C VAL A 388 10.78 14.26 17.20
N GLY A 389 10.72 15.11 18.22
CA GLY A 389 11.52 16.32 18.36
C GLY A 389 12.99 16.07 18.68
N SER A 390 13.84 17.02 18.31
CA SER A 390 15.25 17.07 18.70
C SER A 390 15.40 17.38 20.19
N ALA A 391 16.48 16.95 20.85
CA ALA A 391 16.81 17.41 22.19
C ALA A 391 17.27 18.88 22.25
N THR A 392 17.85 19.39 21.14
CA THR A 392 18.54 20.69 21.08
C THR A 392 17.83 21.72 20.20
N ALA A 393 17.19 21.28 19.11
CA ALA A 393 16.47 22.15 18.20
C ALA A 393 15.07 22.48 18.74
N THR A 394 14.57 23.67 18.44
CA THR A 394 13.16 23.98 18.66
C THR A 394 12.36 23.35 17.53
N THR A 395 11.49 22.39 17.83
CA THR A 395 10.68 21.74 16.79
C THR A 395 9.23 22.17 16.87
N ASN A 396 8.70 22.65 15.75
CA ASN A 396 7.29 22.97 15.57
C ASN A 396 6.62 21.86 14.78
N ALA A 397 5.62 21.22 15.40
CA ALA A 397 4.87 20.17 14.73
C ALA A 397 4.04 20.74 13.57
N PHE A 398 3.41 21.88 13.80
CA PHE A 398 2.55 22.55 12.83
C PHE A 398 2.88 24.04 12.77
N TRP A 399 3.11 24.54 11.56
CA TRP A 399 3.35 25.95 11.28
C TRP A 399 2.39 26.43 10.19
N PHE A 400 1.37 27.22 10.55
CA PHE A 400 0.37 27.71 9.60
C PHE A 400 0.26 29.24 9.67
N PRO A 401 0.57 29.96 8.58
CA PRO A 401 0.65 31.42 8.61
C PRO A 401 -0.71 32.14 8.66
N ASN A 402 -1.85 31.48 8.33
CA ASN A 402 -3.20 32.08 8.25
C ASN A 402 -4.28 31.14 8.86
N ASP A 403 -5.56 31.58 8.89
CA ASP A 403 -6.74 30.77 9.28
C ASP A 403 -6.85 29.47 8.45
N SER A 404 -6.20 28.41 8.94
CA SER A 404 -6.27 27.07 8.37
C SER A 404 -7.02 26.15 9.34
N GLU A 405 -8.02 25.43 8.83
CA GLU A 405 -8.70 24.39 9.61
C GLU A 405 -7.78 23.17 9.71
N LEU A 406 -7.30 22.85 10.92
CA LEU A 406 -6.54 21.63 11.18
C LEU A 406 -7.43 20.61 11.88
N TYR A 407 -7.70 19.49 11.21
CA TYR A 407 -8.30 18.31 11.81
C TYR A 407 -7.22 17.32 12.20
N GLU A 408 -7.01 17.09 13.49
CA GLU A 408 -6.06 16.10 13.98
C GLU A 408 -6.73 14.99 14.75
N ASN A 409 -6.25 13.75 14.59
CA ASN A 409 -6.74 12.60 15.36
C ASN A 409 -5.66 11.53 15.51
N GLY A 410 -5.43 11.03 16.72
CA GLY A 410 -4.55 9.86 16.93
C GLY A 410 -3.06 10.09 16.69
N ASN A 411 -2.60 11.34 16.62
CA ASN A 411 -1.18 11.65 16.46
C ASN A 411 -0.40 11.40 17.77
N TYR A 412 0.87 11.00 17.65
CA TYR A 412 1.82 10.78 18.73
C TYR A 412 2.97 11.79 18.61
N LEU A 413 3.22 12.57 19.66
CA LEU A 413 4.28 13.57 19.67
C LEU A 413 5.24 13.30 20.84
N ASP A 414 6.54 13.25 20.56
CA ASP A 414 7.63 12.93 21.50
C ASP A 414 8.81 13.91 21.32
N GLY A 415 9.66 14.09 22.34
CA GLY A 415 10.83 14.98 22.30
C GLY A 415 10.60 16.43 22.75
N ASN A 416 11.63 17.28 22.61
CA ASN A 416 11.58 18.70 23.01
C ASN A 416 10.93 19.55 21.90
N MET A 417 9.64 19.84 22.08
CA MET A 417 8.84 20.67 21.17
C MET A 417 8.59 22.04 21.80
N SER A 418 8.99 23.12 21.13
CA SER A 418 8.88 24.48 21.67
C SER A 418 7.51 25.10 21.43
N ALA A 419 6.87 24.81 20.30
CA ALA A 419 5.49 25.15 20.03
C ALA A 419 4.84 24.04 19.18
N MET A 420 3.75 23.43 19.64
CA MET A 420 3.04 22.45 18.83
C MET A 420 2.35 23.11 17.63
N TYR A 421 2.01 24.40 17.79
CA TYR A 421 1.34 25.23 16.80
C TYR A 421 1.92 26.65 16.83
N GLU A 422 2.42 27.14 15.70
CA GLU A 422 2.83 28.55 15.53
C GLU A 422 1.91 29.19 14.49
N VAL A 423 1.04 30.11 14.95
CA VAL A 423 0.21 30.98 14.10
C VAL A 423 0.88 32.34 14.01
N ILE A 424 1.14 32.83 12.81
CA ILE A 424 1.82 34.11 12.61
C ILE A 424 0.89 35.32 12.79
N ALA A 425 -0.43 35.12 12.73
CA ALA A 425 -1.41 36.15 13.01
C ALA A 425 -2.59 35.58 13.82
N PRO A 426 -2.80 36.01 15.07
CA PRO A 426 -3.97 35.60 15.82
C PRO A 426 -5.18 36.43 15.39
N PHE A 427 -6.39 35.92 15.65
CA PHE A 427 -7.59 36.74 15.85
C PHE A 427 -7.43 37.73 17.03
N ASN A 428 -6.22 37.89 17.63
CA ASN A 428 -5.94 38.76 18.77
C ASN A 428 -4.45 39.07 19.12
N GLY A 429 -3.53 39.08 18.16
CA GLY A 429 -2.22 39.80 18.31
C GLY A 429 -1.24 39.46 19.45
N ALA A 430 -1.21 38.28 20.08
CA ALA A 430 -0.19 37.91 21.07
C ALA A 430 0.95 37.06 20.49
N SER A 431 2.20 37.43 20.79
CA SER A 431 3.41 36.60 20.64
C SER A 431 3.60 35.74 21.89
N ASP A 432 3.72 34.42 21.76
CA ASP A 432 3.68 33.53 22.92
C ASP A 432 5.02 32.97 23.37
N THR A 433 5.25 33.01 24.69
CA THR A 433 6.41 32.42 25.38
C THR A 433 6.03 31.15 26.14
N SER A 434 4.92 30.50 25.77
CA SER A 434 4.35 29.34 26.45
C SER A 434 4.24 28.10 25.54
N SER A 435 4.43 26.90 26.10
CA SER A 435 4.24 25.64 25.36
C SER A 435 2.76 25.30 25.31
N PHE A 436 2.15 25.43 24.12
CA PHE A 436 0.76 25.08 23.90
C PHE A 436 0.59 23.63 23.50
N THR A 437 -0.18 22.87 24.27
CA THR A 437 -0.58 21.51 23.91
C THR A 437 -2.09 21.43 23.73
N GLY A 438 -2.56 21.65 22.50
CA GLY A 438 -3.95 21.33 22.13
C GLY A 438 -4.04 19.84 21.80
N SER A 439 -4.73 19.04 22.61
CA SER A 439 -5.07 17.66 22.22
C SER A 439 -6.48 17.65 21.65
N ARG A 440 -6.68 17.02 20.49
CA ARG A 440 -8.00 16.65 19.94
C ARG A 440 -8.26 15.15 20.22
N GLU A 441 -9.48 14.65 19.96
CA GLU A 441 -9.90 13.27 20.23
C GLU A 441 -8.84 12.23 19.83
N GLY A 442 -8.44 11.34 20.76
CA GLY A 442 -7.49 10.25 20.51
C GLY A 442 -5.99 10.59 20.47
N ARG A 443 -5.58 11.86 20.59
CA ARG A 443 -4.15 12.28 20.54
C ARG A 443 -3.37 11.92 21.83
N LYS A 444 -2.11 11.51 21.65
CA LYS A 444 -1.12 11.26 22.72
C LYS A 444 0.02 12.27 22.61
N THR A 445 0.25 13.06 23.65
CA THR A 445 1.30 14.09 23.65
C THR A 445 2.28 13.85 24.79
N THR A 446 3.57 13.67 24.49
CA THR A 446 4.65 13.64 25.47
C THR A 446 5.38 14.98 25.47
N VAL A 447 5.47 15.62 26.63
CA VAL A 447 6.22 16.87 26.82
C VAL A 447 7.40 16.58 27.74
N THR A 448 8.61 16.62 27.22
CA THR A 448 9.84 16.58 28.03
C THR A 448 10.22 18.02 28.37
N ASN A 449 10.10 18.42 29.64
CA ASN A 449 10.06 19.85 29.99
C ASN A 449 11.07 20.29 31.07
N ASN A 450 11.69 21.46 30.83
CA ASN A 450 12.52 22.24 31.76
C ASN A 450 11.90 23.60 32.15
N ILE A 451 10.67 23.91 31.69
CA ILE A 451 10.00 25.22 31.79
C ILE A 451 8.98 25.24 32.95
N ALA A 452 8.70 26.43 33.49
CA ALA A 452 7.89 26.65 34.69
C ALA A 452 6.36 26.51 34.51
N ALA A 453 5.83 26.51 33.28
CA ALA A 453 4.40 26.38 33.02
C ALA A 453 4.10 25.60 31.73
N VAL A 454 2.99 24.85 31.73
CA VAL A 454 2.42 24.09 30.60
C VAL A 454 0.98 24.56 30.39
N THR A 455 0.60 24.98 29.18
CA THR A 455 -0.75 25.45 28.87
C THR A 455 -1.44 24.54 27.85
N LEU A 456 -2.64 24.07 28.18
CA LEU A 456 -3.48 23.20 27.36
C LEU A 456 -4.59 24.05 26.69
N GLU A 457 -4.72 24.05 25.36
CA GLU A 457 -5.60 24.98 24.62
C GLU A 457 -6.68 24.34 23.73
N SER A 458 -7.13 23.13 24.03
CA SER A 458 -8.20 22.47 23.25
C SER A 458 -9.42 22.11 24.10
N ASP A 459 -10.55 21.86 23.49
CA ASP A 459 -11.75 21.43 24.20
C ASP A 459 -11.86 19.90 24.36
N GLN A 460 -11.01 19.08 23.73
CA GLN A 460 -11.10 17.61 23.80
C GLN A 460 -9.75 16.88 23.97
N TYR A 461 -9.21 16.80 25.19
CA TYR A 461 -7.90 16.19 25.39
C TYR A 461 -7.95 14.66 25.62
N GLY A 462 -7.16 13.88 24.87
CA GLY A 462 -7.09 12.42 25.05
C GLY A 462 -6.17 12.04 26.21
N PHE A 463 -4.86 12.05 25.93
CA PHE A 463 -3.81 11.65 26.87
C PHE A 463 -2.59 12.56 26.76
N ILE A 464 -2.15 13.11 27.88
CA ILE A 464 -0.98 14.00 28.00
C ILE A 464 0.01 13.37 28.95
N GLN A 465 1.25 13.19 28.53
CA GLN A 465 2.38 12.76 29.33
C GLN A 465 3.34 13.91 29.55
N LEU A 466 3.64 14.23 30.81
CA LEU A 466 4.67 15.18 31.19
C LEU A 466 5.87 14.41 31.74
N ILE A 467 7.04 14.57 31.12
CA ILE A 467 8.32 14.01 31.59
C ILE A 467 9.15 15.17 32.13
N ARG A 468 9.44 15.12 33.43
CA ARG A 468 10.23 16.17 34.08
C ARG A 468 11.72 15.90 33.93
N THR A 469 12.47 16.93 33.51
CA THR A 469 13.93 16.86 33.34
C THR A 469 14.71 17.92 34.12
N ALA A 470 14.04 18.85 34.83
CA ALA A 470 14.67 19.85 35.70
C ALA A 470 13.85 20.17 36.98
N ALA A 471 14.50 20.74 37.99
CA ALA A 471 13.97 20.90 39.35
C ALA A 471 12.86 21.95 39.52
N ALA A 472 12.52 22.73 38.48
CA ALA A 472 11.52 23.79 38.58
C ALA A 472 10.11 23.26 38.93
N ALA A 473 9.36 24.05 39.69
CA ALA A 473 7.93 23.81 39.91
C ALA A 473 7.16 24.10 38.60
N GLN A 474 6.19 23.25 38.27
CA GLN A 474 5.42 23.37 37.03
C GLN A 474 3.97 23.73 37.30
N ILE A 475 3.47 24.77 36.63
CA ILE A 475 2.06 25.16 36.64
C ILE A 475 1.36 24.59 35.40
N ILE A 476 0.21 23.95 35.58
CA ILE A 476 -0.61 23.41 34.49
C ILE A 476 -1.84 24.31 34.31
N ASN A 477 -1.94 24.94 33.15
CA ASN A 477 -3.06 25.78 32.71
C ASN A 477 -3.89 25.02 31.67
N ALA A 478 -5.22 25.15 31.67
CA ALA A 478 -6.09 24.51 30.68
C ALA A 478 -7.30 25.40 30.33
N PRO A 479 -7.06 26.59 29.70
CA PRO A 479 -8.06 27.63 29.46
C PRO A 479 -9.28 27.25 28.62
N VAL A 480 -9.17 26.31 27.68
CA VAL A 480 -10.26 25.94 26.79
C VAL A 480 -11.03 24.78 27.42
N ILE A 481 -12.30 25.01 27.75
CA ILE A 481 -13.14 24.07 28.53
C ILE A 481 -14.56 24.05 27.97
N THR A 482 -14.93 22.94 27.33
CA THR A 482 -16.32 22.65 26.93
C THR A 482 -16.93 21.66 27.92
N GLU A 483 -18.19 21.83 28.28
CA GLU A 483 -18.86 20.91 29.20
C GLU A 483 -18.89 19.48 28.65
N GLY A 484 -18.56 18.50 29.48
CA GLY A 484 -18.56 17.09 29.10
C GLY A 484 -17.22 16.56 28.57
N SER A 485 -16.28 17.44 28.22
CA SER A 485 -14.93 17.07 27.83
C SER A 485 -14.19 16.31 28.92
N TYR A 486 -13.24 15.45 28.55
CA TYR A 486 -12.42 14.66 29.49
C TYR A 486 -10.95 14.73 29.08
N PHE A 487 -10.04 14.36 29.99
CA PHE A 487 -8.65 14.06 29.65
C PHE A 487 -7.90 13.26 30.70
N THR A 488 -6.83 12.60 30.26
CA THR A 488 -5.85 11.93 31.13
C THR A 488 -4.52 12.69 31.14
N LEU A 489 -4.00 12.93 32.32
CA LEU A 489 -2.68 13.51 32.56
C LEU A 489 -1.80 12.49 33.28
N PHE A 490 -0.80 12.00 32.58
CA PHE A 490 0.26 11.15 33.10
C PHE A 490 1.49 12.01 33.38
N ILE A 491 2.03 11.91 34.58
CA ILE A 491 3.21 12.68 35.00
C ILE A 491 4.27 11.68 35.38
N ASN A 492 5.44 11.78 34.76
CA ASN A 492 6.59 10.95 35.03
C ASN A 492 7.74 11.83 35.53
N ASN A 493 8.14 11.63 36.78
CA ASN A 493 9.30 12.29 37.35
C ASN A 493 10.54 11.40 37.17
N ASN A 494 11.09 11.44 35.95
CA ASN A 494 12.17 10.58 35.46
C ASN A 494 13.48 10.73 36.26
N GLN A 495 14.35 9.72 36.12
CA GLN A 495 15.60 9.50 36.85
C GLN A 495 16.54 10.72 36.81
N GLY A 496 16.83 11.29 37.98
CA GLY A 496 17.86 12.32 38.19
C GLY A 496 17.36 13.66 38.72
N VAL A 497 16.04 13.89 38.76
CA VAL A 497 15.43 15.12 39.28
C VAL A 497 14.78 14.81 40.63
N GLY A 498 15.12 15.56 41.69
CA GLY A 498 14.50 15.38 43.02
C GLY A 498 12.98 15.53 42.99
N SER A 499 12.28 15.29 44.10
CA SER A 499 10.81 15.40 44.17
C SER A 499 10.29 16.72 43.55
N GLY A 500 9.20 16.64 42.78
CA GLY A 500 8.64 17.78 42.05
C GLY A 500 7.24 18.14 42.48
N ASN A 501 6.98 19.44 42.65
CA ASN A 501 5.65 19.98 42.88
C ASN A 501 5.02 20.42 41.56
N PHE A 502 3.81 19.93 41.31
CA PHE A 502 2.98 20.31 40.16
C PHE A 502 1.76 21.05 40.67
N THR A 503 1.46 22.19 40.06
CA THR A 503 0.35 23.06 40.47
C THR A 503 -0.70 23.12 39.37
N LEU A 504 -1.91 22.65 39.64
CA LEU A 504 -3.08 22.92 38.78
C LEU A 504 -3.54 24.36 38.98
N SER A 505 -3.69 25.10 37.89
CA SER A 505 -4.14 26.50 37.92
C SER A 505 -5.57 26.61 38.46
N SER A 506 -5.74 27.31 39.59
CA SER A 506 -7.05 27.53 40.23
C SER A 506 -8.05 28.28 39.34
N THR A 507 -7.55 28.98 38.31
CA THR A 507 -8.36 29.63 37.29
C THR A 507 -9.21 28.61 36.53
N TYR A 508 -8.62 27.47 36.15
CA TYR A 508 -9.24 26.50 35.22
C TYR A 508 -9.68 25.20 35.91
N PHE A 509 -9.06 24.85 37.03
CA PHE A 509 -9.34 23.64 37.78
C PHE A 509 -10.17 23.95 39.03
N ARG A 510 -11.08 23.03 39.39
CA ARG A 510 -11.97 23.20 40.57
C ARG A 510 -11.23 23.05 41.90
N GLN A 511 -10.21 22.22 41.96
CA GLN A 511 -9.54 21.89 43.23
C GLN A 511 -8.78 23.09 43.80
N SER A 512 -9.20 23.56 44.97
CA SER A 512 -8.79 24.85 45.55
C SER A 512 -7.35 24.92 46.10
N THR A 513 -6.59 23.83 46.06
CA THR A 513 -5.22 23.71 46.62
C THR A 513 -4.30 22.81 45.79
N GLY A 514 -4.46 22.80 44.46
CA GLY A 514 -3.92 21.79 43.52
C GLY A 514 -2.39 21.69 43.35
N VAL A 515 -1.60 21.80 44.42
CA VAL A 515 -0.20 21.37 44.44
C VAL A 515 -0.17 19.89 44.79
N PHE A 516 0.40 19.07 43.92
CA PHE A 516 0.63 17.67 44.20
C PHE A 516 2.10 17.32 43.90
N ALA A 517 2.67 16.48 44.76
CA ALA A 517 4.04 16.01 44.63
C ALA A 517 4.08 14.69 43.85
N VAL A 518 5.14 14.53 43.06
CA VAL A 518 5.57 13.24 42.48
C VAL A 518 7.00 13.01 42.94
N ALA A 519 7.26 11.90 43.64
CA ALA A 519 8.60 11.62 44.15
C ALA A 519 9.59 11.35 43.00
N ALA A 520 10.89 11.38 43.29
CA ALA A 520 11.89 10.98 42.30
C ALA A 520 11.65 9.52 41.86
N ASN A 521 11.71 9.25 40.55
CA ASN A 521 11.47 7.93 39.95
C ASN A 521 10.03 7.41 40.08
N ASN A 522 9.09 8.31 40.36
CA ASN A 522 7.67 7.97 40.44
C ASN A 522 6.87 8.61 39.31
N CYS A 523 5.68 8.06 39.07
CA CYS A 523 4.67 8.59 38.17
C CYS A 523 3.32 8.76 38.87
N ARG A 524 2.45 9.57 38.26
CA ARG A 524 1.09 9.81 38.73
C ARG A 524 0.15 10.04 37.56
N VAL A 525 -1.05 9.48 37.64
CA VAL A 525 -2.08 9.55 36.60
C VAL A 525 -3.32 10.24 37.16
N LEU A 526 -3.74 11.29 36.49
CA LEU A 526 -4.89 12.11 36.85
C LEU A 526 -5.91 12.08 35.71
N HIS A 527 -7.17 11.80 36.03
CA HIS A 527 -8.27 11.86 35.06
C HIS A 527 -9.18 13.04 35.38
N PHE A 528 -9.47 13.88 34.40
CA PHE A 528 -10.32 15.05 34.55
C PHE A 528 -11.54 15.00 33.63
N ARG A 529 -12.63 15.62 34.08
CA ARG A 529 -13.82 15.92 33.27
C ARG A 529 -14.26 17.34 33.51
N ALA A 530 -14.59 18.04 32.42
CA ALA A 530 -15.15 19.37 32.45
C ALA A 530 -16.62 19.29 32.88
N ILE A 531 -16.96 20.06 33.92
CA ILE A 531 -18.32 20.15 34.46
C ILE A 531 -18.71 21.62 34.60
N ALA A 532 -19.99 21.93 34.40
CA ALA A 532 -20.53 23.23 34.74
C ALA A 532 -20.55 23.43 36.27
N ILE A 533 -20.04 24.57 36.73
CA ILE A 533 -20.06 24.98 38.14
C ILE A 533 -20.59 26.42 38.19
N SER A 534 -21.86 26.56 38.54
CA SER A 534 -22.55 27.85 38.55
C SER A 534 -22.45 28.53 37.17
N THR A 535 -21.79 29.69 37.07
CA THR A 535 -21.64 30.48 35.83
C THR A 535 -20.36 30.18 35.05
N THR A 536 -19.54 29.22 35.49
CA THR A 536 -18.25 28.88 34.84
C THR A 536 -18.10 27.38 34.61
N ILE A 537 -17.38 26.97 33.58
CA ILE A 537 -17.01 25.56 33.35
C ILE A 537 -15.58 25.37 33.89
N LYS A 538 -15.35 24.32 34.66
CA LYS A 538 -14.01 23.98 35.20
C LYS A 538 -13.70 22.51 35.04
N TRP A 539 -12.40 22.19 35.01
CA TRP A 539 -11.93 20.81 35.10
C TRP A 539 -12.11 20.27 36.52
N ASN A 540 -12.81 19.15 36.62
CA ASN A 540 -13.00 18.41 37.86
C ASN A 540 -12.21 17.09 37.80
N LEU A 541 -11.38 16.85 38.80
CA LEU A 541 -10.66 15.58 38.93
C LEU A 541 -11.66 14.46 39.23
N ILE A 542 -11.60 13.40 38.43
CA ILE A 542 -12.43 12.19 38.57
C ILE A 542 -11.67 11.13 39.36
N SER A 543 -10.39 10.94 39.05
CA SER A 543 -9.55 9.96 39.72
C SER A 543 -8.08 10.39 39.71
N ASP A 544 -7.37 9.87 40.69
CA ASP A 544 -5.96 10.11 40.94
C ASP A 544 -5.32 8.79 41.34
N SER A 545 -4.28 8.38 40.63
CA SER A 545 -3.55 7.14 40.96
C SER A 545 -2.75 7.26 42.26
N GLY A 546 -2.52 8.47 42.76
CA GLY A 546 -1.49 8.75 43.75
C GLY A 546 -0.09 8.65 43.15
N ASP A 547 0.92 8.86 44.00
CA ASP A 547 2.33 8.71 43.63
C ASP A 547 2.69 7.22 43.55
N MET A 548 3.07 6.75 42.37
CA MET A 548 3.37 5.34 42.08
C MET A 548 4.80 5.18 41.60
N ALA A 549 5.48 4.09 41.93
CA ALA A 549 6.75 3.78 41.26
C ALA A 549 6.53 3.63 39.75
N VAL A 550 7.44 4.21 38.93
CA VAL A 550 7.40 4.16 37.44
C VAL A 550 7.44 2.73 36.93
#